data_AF-A0A7C7ZRC6-F1
#
_entry.id   AF-A0A7C7ZRC6-F1
#
_cell.length_a   1.000
_cell.length_b   1.000
_cell.length_c   1.000
_cell.angle_alpha   90.00
_cell.angle_beta   90.00
_cell.angle_gamma   90.00
#
_symmetry.space_group_name_H-M   'P 1'
#
loop_
_entity.id
_entity.type
_entity.pdbx_description
1 polymer ?
#
loop_
_entity_poly.entity_id
_entity_poly.type
_entity_poly.pdbx_seq_one_letter_code
_entity_poly.pdbx_strand_id
1 'polypeptide(L)'
;KNSALKQNITTLRNRVNELGVAEPIIQQQGLERIVVQLPGVQDTARAKEILGAVATLEFRLVDEKNDAQTAIQSGRTPIGTKLYYFKDGRPLLLKTRVIATGENITGAASGIDQENSIPMVSITLDNAGGRSMLDTTKKYLHHRMAVVFIENKVETVIENGKTVKKRSTTKDIINAATIQGTFSNRFQITGIDSAREARNLALLLRAGSLSAPIEIIEERTIGPSLGADNIEKGVISVIVGFVFVLFFMLVRYRVFGMVANIALTLNLVMIVAVLSLLQATLTLPGIAGIVLTVGMAVDANVLIFERIKEELGANSNIQKAISSGYDKALLTIADANITTLIASLVLFSFGTGPIKGFAITLSIGIITSMFTAIIVSRAIINKIYGGKDLQELSI
;
A
#
# COMPACT_ATOMS: atom_id res chain seq x y z
N LYS A 1 12.45 18.29 -8.95
CA LYS A 1 12.29 17.20 -7.96
C LYS A 1 10.84 16.71 -7.84
N ASN A 2 9.86 17.56 -7.50
CA ASN A 2 8.45 17.14 -7.39
C ASN A 2 7.85 16.51 -8.66
N SER A 3 8.24 16.98 -9.86
CA SER A 3 7.80 16.38 -11.13
C SER A 3 8.27 14.93 -11.30
N ALA A 4 9.54 14.64 -10.97
CA ALA A 4 10.11 13.30 -11.08
C ALA A 4 9.46 12.30 -10.11
N LEU A 5 9.10 12.75 -8.89
CA LEU A 5 8.42 11.91 -7.92
C LEU A 5 7.00 11.53 -8.37
N LYS A 6 6.22 12.50 -8.86
CA LYS A 6 4.87 12.24 -9.41
C LYS A 6 4.91 11.32 -10.63
N GLN A 7 5.91 11.51 -11.50
CA GLN A 7 6.11 10.63 -12.64
C GLN A 7 6.44 9.21 -12.18
N ASN A 8 7.39 9.04 -11.26
CA ASN A 8 7.73 7.73 -10.70
C ASN A 8 6.53 7.03 -10.02
N ILE A 9 5.66 7.78 -9.31
CA ILE A 9 4.42 7.23 -8.73
C ILE A 9 3.49 6.69 -9.83
N THR A 10 3.36 7.42 -10.94
CA THR A 10 2.54 6.99 -12.09
C THR A 10 3.13 5.75 -12.76
N THR A 11 4.45 5.73 -12.98
CA THR A 11 5.18 4.57 -13.51
C THR A 11 5.02 3.35 -12.61
N LEU A 12 5.19 3.51 -11.29
CA LEU A 12 4.98 2.42 -10.32
C LEU A 12 3.54 1.92 -10.33
N ARG A 13 2.55 2.82 -10.45
CA ARG A 13 1.13 2.43 -10.56
C ARG A 13 0.87 1.55 -11.78
N ASN A 14 1.41 1.93 -12.94
CA ASN A 14 1.29 1.11 -14.14
C ASN A 14 1.97 -0.26 -13.96
N ARG A 15 3.17 -0.28 -13.37
CA ARG A 15 3.91 -1.53 -13.08
C ARG A 15 3.15 -2.47 -12.15
N VAL A 16 2.50 -1.93 -11.12
CA VAL A 16 1.76 -2.77 -10.18
C VAL A 16 0.46 -3.29 -10.79
N ASN A 17 -0.22 -2.50 -11.63
CA ASN A 17 -1.39 -2.99 -12.36
C ASN A 17 -1.04 -4.19 -13.26
N GLU A 18 0.15 -4.18 -13.86
CA GLU A 18 0.66 -5.27 -14.69
C GLU A 18 1.03 -6.54 -13.88
N LEU A 19 1.31 -6.40 -12.58
CA LEU A 19 1.50 -7.54 -11.68
C LEU A 19 0.17 -8.25 -11.35
N GLY A 20 -0.98 -7.70 -11.75
CA GLY A 20 -2.29 -8.26 -11.46
C GLY A 20 -2.70 -8.16 -9.99
N VAL A 21 -2.11 -7.21 -9.25
CA VAL A 21 -2.41 -6.97 -7.85
C VAL A 21 -3.72 -6.20 -7.74
N ALA A 22 -4.67 -6.72 -6.96
CA ALA A 22 -5.90 -6.01 -6.65
C ALA A 22 -5.61 -4.86 -5.67
N GLU A 23 -6.04 -3.64 -6.01
CA GLU A 23 -6.03 -2.47 -5.10
C GLU A 23 -4.66 -2.10 -4.48
N PRO A 24 -3.61 -1.85 -5.29
CA PRO A 24 -2.33 -1.44 -4.75
C PRO A 24 -2.34 -0.01 -4.21
N ILE A 25 -1.75 0.19 -3.04
CA ILE A 25 -1.61 1.53 -2.44
C ILE A 25 -0.21 2.06 -2.77
N ILE A 26 -0.16 3.08 -3.63
CA ILE A 26 1.08 3.77 -4.00
C ILE A 26 0.92 5.24 -3.64
N GLN A 27 1.66 5.68 -2.63
CA GLN A 27 1.54 7.02 -2.07
C GLN A 27 2.92 7.63 -1.81
N GLN A 28 3.01 8.95 -1.96
CA GLN A 28 4.17 9.70 -1.52
C GLN A 28 4.24 9.72 0.01
N GLN A 29 5.40 9.42 0.58
CA GLN A 29 5.69 9.55 2.00
C GLN A 29 6.81 10.57 2.21
N GLY A 30 6.48 11.73 2.77
CA GLY A 30 7.43 12.84 2.92
C GLY A 30 7.88 13.41 1.57
N LEU A 31 9.10 13.95 1.51
CA LEU A 31 9.60 14.68 0.33
C LEU A 31 10.24 13.78 -0.74
N GLU A 32 10.82 12.63 -0.35
CA GLU A 32 11.67 11.83 -1.24
C GLU A 32 11.36 10.31 -1.20
N ARG A 33 10.26 9.88 -0.57
CA ARG A 33 9.91 8.45 -0.48
C ARG A 33 8.55 8.15 -1.10
N ILE A 34 8.42 6.92 -1.59
CA ILE A 34 7.17 6.36 -2.11
C ILE A 34 6.92 5.07 -1.33
N VAL A 35 5.73 4.95 -0.74
CA VAL A 35 5.24 3.73 -0.11
C VAL A 35 4.44 2.97 -1.15
N VAL A 36 4.80 1.69 -1.35
CA VAL A 36 4.11 0.76 -2.22
C VAL A 36 3.62 -0.40 -1.37
N GLN A 37 2.31 -0.61 -1.32
CA GLN A 37 1.69 -1.74 -0.62
C GLN A 37 1.00 -2.62 -1.67
N LEU A 38 1.38 -3.90 -1.67
CA LEU A 38 0.91 -4.89 -2.63
C LEU A 38 0.16 -5.99 -1.89
N PRO A 39 -1.16 -5.85 -1.67
CA PRO A 39 -1.93 -6.87 -0.97
C PRO A 39 -1.98 -8.16 -1.82
N GLY A 40 -1.80 -9.31 -1.17
CA GLY A 40 -1.92 -10.62 -1.83
C GLY A 40 -0.77 -11.04 -2.74
N VAL A 41 0.32 -10.26 -2.84
CA VAL A 41 1.52 -10.67 -3.60
C VAL A 41 2.24 -11.81 -2.88
N GLN A 42 2.31 -12.97 -3.52
CA GLN A 42 3.02 -14.14 -3.01
C GLN A 42 4.52 -14.11 -3.35
N ASP A 43 4.86 -13.67 -4.56
CA ASP A 43 6.24 -13.57 -5.04
C ASP A 43 6.77 -12.14 -4.90
N THR A 44 7.32 -11.84 -3.73
CA THR A 44 7.90 -10.54 -3.44
C THR A 44 9.19 -10.29 -4.23
N ALA A 45 9.95 -11.33 -4.57
CA ALA A 45 11.17 -11.21 -5.36
C ALA A 45 10.84 -10.73 -6.78
N ARG A 46 9.81 -11.32 -7.40
CA ARG A 46 9.35 -10.91 -8.73
C ARG A 46 8.78 -9.49 -8.74
N ALA A 47 8.02 -9.12 -7.70
CA ALA A 47 7.54 -7.75 -7.55
C ALA A 47 8.71 -6.74 -7.42
N LYS A 48 9.75 -7.08 -6.65
CA LYS A 48 10.95 -6.24 -6.52
C LYS A 48 11.68 -6.05 -7.84
N GLU A 49 11.83 -7.11 -8.62
CA GLU A 49 12.47 -7.03 -9.94
C GLU A 49 11.72 -6.06 -10.86
N ILE A 50 10.40 -6.19 -10.94
CA ILE A 50 9.56 -5.35 -11.81
C ILE A 50 9.48 -3.90 -11.31
N LEU A 51 9.41 -3.68 -10.01
CA LEU A 51 9.28 -2.34 -9.43
C LEU A 51 10.62 -1.61 -9.36
N GLY A 52 11.71 -2.31 -9.03
CA GLY A 52 13.04 -1.74 -8.86
C GLY A 52 13.86 -1.59 -10.14
N ALA A 53 13.56 -2.36 -11.20
CA ALA A 53 14.32 -2.27 -12.45
C ALA A 53 14.07 -0.93 -13.16
N VAL A 54 15.11 -0.08 -13.26
CA VAL A 54 15.10 1.08 -14.14
C VAL A 54 15.54 0.60 -15.52
N ALA A 55 14.61 0.01 -16.26
CA ALA A 55 14.83 -0.37 -17.65
C ALA A 55 14.44 0.79 -18.58
N THR A 56 15.39 1.30 -19.36
CA THR A 56 15.10 2.15 -20.52
C THR A 56 15.53 1.45 -21.80
N LEU A 57 14.79 1.70 -22.88
CA LEU A 57 15.19 1.29 -24.21
C LEU A 57 15.73 2.46 -25.01
N GLU A 58 16.67 2.17 -25.88
CA GLU A 58 17.10 3.05 -26.96
C GLU A 58 17.12 2.30 -28.29
N PHE A 59 16.47 2.88 -29.29
CA PHE A 59 16.53 2.41 -30.68
C PHE A 59 17.68 3.13 -31.39
N ARG A 60 18.63 2.38 -31.94
CA ARG A 60 19.85 2.92 -32.60
C ARG A 60 20.12 2.19 -33.90
N LEU A 61 20.64 2.89 -34.90
CA LEU A 61 21.14 2.24 -36.13
C LEU A 61 22.45 1.52 -35.85
N VAL A 62 22.64 0.37 -36.50
CA VAL A 62 23.93 -0.32 -36.53
C VAL A 62 24.87 0.44 -37.47
N ASP A 63 26.15 0.49 -37.12
CA ASP A 63 27.17 0.94 -38.06
C ASP A 63 27.70 -0.23 -38.88
N GLU A 64 27.25 -0.32 -40.13
CA GLU A 64 27.68 -1.38 -41.05
C GLU A 64 28.97 -1.05 -41.80
N LYS A 65 29.45 0.20 -41.73
CA LYS A 65 30.65 0.62 -42.48
C LYS A 65 31.95 0.32 -41.75
N ASN A 66 31.89 0.19 -40.43
CA ASN A 66 33.06 0.03 -39.58
C ASN A 66 33.00 -1.31 -38.86
N ASP A 67 34.15 -1.95 -38.72
CA ASP A 67 34.25 -3.23 -38.03
C ASP A 67 34.39 -3.06 -36.51
N ALA A 68 33.60 -3.85 -35.77
CA ALA A 68 33.58 -3.82 -34.32
C ALA A 68 34.87 -4.41 -33.71
N GLN A 69 35.49 -5.39 -34.36
CA GLN A 69 36.73 -6.01 -33.88
C GLN A 69 37.90 -5.03 -33.95
N THR A 70 37.99 -4.27 -35.04
CA THR A 70 38.97 -3.19 -35.20
C THR A 70 38.83 -2.11 -34.13
N ALA A 71 37.60 -1.76 -33.74
CA ALA A 71 37.35 -0.80 -32.66
C ALA A 71 37.78 -1.32 -31.28
N ILE A 72 37.64 -2.64 -31.02
CA ILE A 72 38.12 -3.29 -29.81
C ILE A 72 39.65 -3.28 -29.75
N GLN A 73 40.30 -3.71 -30.82
CA GLN A 73 41.77 -3.83 -30.88
C GLN A 73 42.47 -2.47 -30.77
N SER A 74 41.91 -1.43 -31.40
CA SER A 74 42.47 -0.07 -31.36
C SER A 74 42.07 0.72 -30.11
N GLY A 75 41.12 0.22 -29.31
CA GLY A 75 40.55 0.93 -28.17
C GLY A 75 39.83 2.24 -28.53
N ARG A 76 39.56 2.50 -29.82
CA ARG A 76 38.95 3.73 -30.31
C ARG A 76 37.77 3.42 -31.22
N THR A 77 36.62 4.03 -30.93
CA THR A 77 35.43 3.91 -31.77
C THR A 77 35.40 5.00 -32.86
N PRO A 78 35.00 4.68 -34.10
CA PRO A 78 34.81 5.66 -35.16
C PRO A 78 33.87 6.81 -34.74
N ILE A 79 34.07 8.00 -35.33
CA ILE A 79 33.29 9.20 -35.02
C ILE A 79 31.79 8.92 -35.24
N GLY A 80 30.98 9.29 -34.25
CA GLY A 80 29.52 9.11 -34.30
C GLY A 80 29.06 7.68 -34.03
N THR A 81 29.93 6.82 -33.52
CA THR A 81 29.62 5.44 -33.11
C THR A 81 29.97 5.18 -31.66
N LYS A 82 29.37 4.14 -31.09
CA LYS A 82 29.71 3.58 -29.79
C LYS A 82 29.65 2.06 -29.87
N LEU A 83 30.53 1.41 -29.14
CA LEU A 83 30.57 -0.04 -29.01
C LEU A 83 29.57 -0.49 -27.93
N TYR A 84 28.76 -1.48 -28.28
CA TYR A 84 27.83 -2.15 -27.38
C TYR A 84 28.01 -3.66 -27.51
N TYR A 85 27.48 -4.41 -26.55
CA TYR A 85 27.58 -5.86 -26.52
C TYR A 85 26.20 -6.49 -26.43
N PHE A 86 26.03 -7.64 -27.08
CA PHE A 86 24.93 -8.55 -26.80
C PHE A 86 25.16 -9.25 -25.46
N LYS A 87 24.09 -9.84 -24.89
CA LYS A 87 24.19 -10.63 -23.64
C LYS A 87 25.19 -11.80 -23.72
N ASP A 88 25.44 -12.32 -24.93
CA ASP A 88 26.41 -13.39 -25.19
C ASP A 88 27.85 -12.87 -25.39
N GLY A 89 28.09 -11.57 -25.22
CA GLY A 89 29.40 -10.94 -25.34
C GLY A 89 29.80 -10.56 -26.77
N ARG A 90 28.96 -10.81 -27.78
CA ARG A 90 29.25 -10.37 -29.16
C ARG A 90 29.24 -8.84 -29.25
N PRO A 91 30.27 -8.22 -29.84
CA PRO A 91 30.31 -6.77 -30.00
C PRO A 91 29.51 -6.30 -31.22
N LEU A 92 28.92 -5.11 -31.13
CA LEU A 92 28.28 -4.43 -32.26
C LEU A 92 28.48 -2.91 -32.15
N LEU A 93 28.88 -2.28 -33.26
CA LEU A 93 28.96 -0.83 -33.34
C LEU A 93 27.59 -0.24 -33.66
N LEU A 94 27.15 0.70 -32.84
CA LEU A 94 25.90 1.42 -33.02
C LEU A 94 26.18 2.91 -33.23
N LYS A 95 25.37 3.57 -34.04
CA LYS A 95 25.40 5.03 -34.18
C LYS A 95 25.02 5.70 -32.86
N THR A 96 25.70 6.81 -32.55
CA THR A 96 25.47 7.56 -31.30
C THR A 96 24.09 8.23 -31.25
N ARG A 97 23.50 8.53 -32.42
CA ARG A 97 22.15 9.11 -32.52
C ARG A 97 21.09 8.08 -32.10
N VAL A 98 20.28 8.47 -31.13
CA VAL A 98 19.09 7.71 -30.70
C VAL A 98 17.92 8.06 -31.61
N ILE A 99 17.22 7.04 -32.10
CA ILE A 99 16.05 7.19 -32.97
C ILE A 99 14.82 7.47 -32.12
N ALA A 100 14.58 6.62 -31.12
CA ALA A 100 13.50 6.73 -30.15
C ALA A 100 13.97 6.13 -28.82
N THR A 101 13.34 6.52 -27.71
CA THR A 101 13.59 5.97 -26.38
C THR A 101 12.36 5.24 -25.85
N GLY A 102 12.52 4.53 -24.74
CA GLY A 102 11.39 3.94 -24.00
C GLY A 102 10.33 4.95 -23.56
N GLU A 103 10.66 6.23 -23.43
CA GLU A 103 9.69 7.30 -23.09
C GLU A 103 8.69 7.56 -24.21
N ASN A 104 9.07 7.24 -25.46
CA ASN A 104 8.17 7.39 -26.60
C ASN A 104 7.23 6.20 -26.75
N ILE A 105 7.31 5.16 -25.92
CA ILE A 105 6.44 3.98 -26.03
C ILE A 105 5.11 4.25 -25.33
N THR A 106 4.02 4.19 -26.10
CA THR A 106 2.64 4.33 -25.58
C THR A 106 1.94 2.99 -25.39
N GLY A 107 2.43 1.94 -26.06
CA GLY A 107 1.93 0.59 -25.88
C GLY A 107 2.94 -0.45 -26.33
N ALA A 108 2.95 -1.60 -25.66
CA ALA A 108 3.70 -2.77 -26.08
C ALA A 108 2.87 -4.02 -25.78
N ALA A 109 2.85 -5.01 -26.68
CA ALA A 109 2.13 -6.26 -26.45
C ALA A 109 2.93 -7.44 -27.01
N SER A 110 3.07 -8.49 -26.19
CA SER A 110 3.66 -9.75 -26.62
C SER A 110 2.67 -10.50 -27.51
N GLY A 111 3.17 -11.04 -28.61
CA GLY A 111 2.40 -11.88 -29.52
C GLY A 111 3.26 -13.00 -30.08
N ILE A 112 2.66 -13.78 -30.97
CA ILE A 112 3.37 -14.75 -31.79
C ILE A 112 3.15 -14.30 -33.22
N ASP A 113 4.24 -14.24 -33.99
CA ASP A 113 4.17 -13.98 -35.42
C ASP A 113 3.43 -15.14 -36.10
N GLN A 114 2.38 -14.82 -36.87
CA GLN A 114 1.49 -15.81 -37.48
C GLN A 114 2.18 -16.61 -38.58
N GLU A 115 3.21 -16.04 -39.21
CA GLU A 115 3.89 -16.67 -40.35
C GLU A 115 4.93 -17.70 -39.89
N ASN A 116 5.70 -17.37 -38.85
CA ASN A 116 6.85 -18.19 -38.43
C ASN A 116 6.70 -18.81 -37.04
N SER A 117 5.58 -18.56 -36.34
CA SER A 117 5.36 -19.00 -34.95
C SER A 117 6.46 -18.54 -33.97
N ILE A 118 7.11 -17.40 -34.27
CA ILE A 118 8.20 -16.84 -33.46
C ILE A 118 7.61 -15.85 -32.43
N PRO A 119 8.05 -15.87 -31.16
CA PRO A 119 7.68 -14.84 -30.19
C PRO A 119 8.07 -13.42 -30.66
N MET A 120 7.14 -12.49 -30.53
CA MET A 120 7.35 -11.09 -30.92
C MET A 120 6.78 -10.13 -29.87
N VAL A 121 7.26 -8.88 -29.91
CA VAL A 121 6.67 -7.76 -29.18
C VAL A 121 6.27 -6.68 -30.16
N SER A 122 4.97 -6.41 -30.25
CA SER A 122 4.45 -5.24 -30.96
C SER A 122 4.65 -4.00 -30.11
N ILE A 123 5.09 -2.91 -30.73
CA ILE A 123 5.36 -1.62 -30.09
C ILE A 123 4.54 -0.55 -30.80
N THR A 124 3.95 0.34 -30.00
CA THR A 124 3.32 1.57 -30.44
C THR A 124 4.03 2.75 -29.79
N LEU A 125 4.50 3.68 -30.62
CA LEU A 125 5.14 4.92 -30.22
C LEU A 125 4.15 6.09 -30.18
N ASP A 126 4.52 7.13 -29.45
CA ASP A 126 3.90 8.45 -29.54
C ASP A 126 4.19 9.13 -30.91
N ASN A 127 3.63 10.31 -31.11
CA ASN A 127 3.82 11.07 -32.36
C ASN A 127 5.28 11.52 -32.58
N ALA A 128 6.02 11.83 -31.53
CA ALA A 128 7.40 12.33 -31.65
C ALA A 128 8.36 11.19 -32.06
N GLY A 129 8.30 10.06 -31.34
CA GLY A 129 9.02 8.84 -31.64
C GLY A 129 8.63 8.26 -33.00
N GLY A 130 7.33 8.26 -33.32
CA GLY A 130 6.83 7.78 -34.62
C GLY A 130 7.34 8.58 -35.82
N ARG A 131 7.52 9.91 -35.69
CA ARG A 131 8.12 10.75 -36.73
C ARG A 131 9.61 10.45 -36.92
N SER A 132 10.37 10.40 -35.83
CA SER A 132 11.80 10.06 -35.86
C SER A 132 12.05 8.67 -36.45
N MET A 133 11.20 7.70 -36.10
CA MET A 133 11.21 6.35 -36.64
C MET A 133 10.91 6.35 -38.14
N LEU A 134 9.89 7.08 -38.59
CA LEU A 134 9.53 7.19 -40.00
C LEU A 134 10.66 7.80 -40.84
N ASP A 135 11.27 8.89 -40.36
CA ASP A 135 12.37 9.54 -41.06
C ASP A 135 13.61 8.65 -41.16
N THR A 136 13.80 7.78 -40.17
CA THR A 136 14.91 6.82 -40.15
C THR A 136 14.64 5.65 -41.09
N THR A 137 13.47 5.00 -40.99
CA THR A 137 13.15 3.82 -41.80
C THR A 137 13.03 4.14 -43.29
N LYS A 138 12.60 5.36 -43.65
CA LYS A 138 12.62 5.86 -45.04
C LYS A 138 14.03 5.93 -45.64
N LYS A 139 15.03 6.32 -44.84
CA LYS A 139 16.41 6.56 -45.31
C LYS A 139 17.29 5.31 -45.22
N TYR A 140 17.01 4.44 -44.26
CA TYR A 140 17.86 3.30 -43.90
C TYR A 140 17.14 1.97 -44.08
N LEU A 141 16.35 1.84 -45.16
CA LEU A 141 15.76 0.56 -45.54
C LEU A 141 16.88 -0.48 -45.73
N HIS A 142 16.61 -1.74 -45.35
CA HIS A 142 17.57 -2.85 -45.38
C HIS A 142 18.81 -2.71 -44.50
N HIS A 143 18.91 -1.65 -43.69
CA HIS A 143 19.97 -1.55 -42.68
C HIS A 143 19.51 -2.15 -41.37
N ARG A 144 20.46 -2.58 -40.53
CA ARG A 144 20.15 -3.12 -39.21
C ARG A 144 19.89 -2.00 -38.19
N MET A 145 18.87 -2.23 -37.36
CA MET A 145 18.52 -1.40 -36.21
C MET A 145 18.63 -2.25 -34.94
N ALA A 146 19.33 -1.73 -33.95
CA ALA A 146 19.51 -2.36 -32.66
C ALA A 146 18.62 -1.73 -31.59
N VAL A 147 18.19 -2.59 -30.67
CA VAL A 147 17.47 -2.22 -29.46
C VAL A 147 18.41 -2.43 -28.28
N VAL A 148 18.80 -1.32 -27.64
CA VAL A 148 19.66 -1.33 -26.47
C VAL A 148 18.80 -1.25 -25.22
N PHE A 149 18.96 -2.23 -24.34
CA PHE A 149 18.40 -2.27 -23.01
C PHE A 149 19.39 -1.71 -22.02
N ILE A 150 18.96 -0.66 -21.33
CA ILE A 150 19.75 0.01 -20.32
C ILE A 150 19.08 -0.29 -18.99
N GLU A 151 19.77 -1.05 -18.15
CA GLU A 151 19.31 -1.38 -16.80
C GLU A 151 20.20 -0.67 -15.78
N ASN A 152 19.58 0.09 -14.89
CA ASN A 152 20.28 0.59 -13.70
C ASN A 152 19.89 -0.25 -12.50
N LYS A 153 20.85 -1.01 -11.97
CA LYS A 153 20.69 -1.85 -10.80
C LYS A 153 21.44 -1.27 -9.62
N VAL A 154 20.80 -1.23 -8.45
CA VAL A 154 21.43 -0.89 -7.18
C VAL A 154 21.49 -2.16 -6.35
N GLU A 155 22.69 -2.70 -6.17
CA GLU A 155 22.92 -3.90 -5.36
C GLU A 155 23.57 -3.51 -4.05
N THR A 156 23.13 -4.15 -2.97
CA THR A 156 23.78 -4.01 -1.67
C THR A 156 24.80 -5.13 -1.54
N VAL A 157 26.08 -4.77 -1.57
CA VAL A 157 27.21 -5.69 -1.50
C VAL A 157 27.92 -5.49 -0.18
N ILE A 158 28.32 -6.58 0.47
CA ILE A 158 29.17 -6.50 1.66
C ILE A 158 30.61 -6.45 1.18
N GLU A 159 31.24 -5.28 1.27
CA GLU A 159 32.64 -5.08 0.90
C GLU A 159 33.41 -4.73 2.17
N ASN A 160 34.40 -5.55 2.53
CA ASN A 160 35.22 -5.39 3.73
C ASN A 160 34.40 -5.27 5.04
N GLY A 161 33.33 -6.07 5.19
CA GLY A 161 32.49 -6.08 6.39
C GLY A 161 31.57 -4.86 6.54
N LYS A 162 31.53 -3.96 5.56
CA LYS A 162 30.58 -2.84 5.50
C LYS A 162 29.59 -3.07 4.37
N THR A 163 28.32 -2.78 4.65
CA THR A 163 27.24 -2.80 3.67
C THR A 163 27.40 -1.60 2.74
N VAL A 164 27.91 -1.81 1.52
CA VAL A 164 28.13 -0.78 0.51
C VAL A 164 27.14 -0.98 -0.64
N LYS A 165 26.54 0.11 -1.10
CA LYS A 165 25.59 0.10 -2.21
C LYS A 165 26.33 0.30 -3.53
N LYS A 166 26.40 -0.74 -4.36
CA LYS A 166 27.01 -0.69 -5.69
C LYS A 166 25.95 -0.37 -6.73
N ARG A 167 26.19 0.69 -7.51
CA ARG A 167 25.36 1.05 -8.65
C ARG A 167 26.01 0.49 -9.91
N SER A 168 25.28 -0.34 -10.64
CA SER A 168 25.69 -0.87 -11.94
C SER A 168 24.72 -0.40 -13.01
N THR A 169 25.25 0.07 -14.14
CA THR A 169 24.47 0.36 -15.33
C THR A 169 24.94 -0.59 -16.42
N THR A 170 24.09 -1.53 -16.81
CA THR A 170 24.34 -2.43 -17.94
C THR A 170 23.66 -1.90 -19.19
N LYS A 171 24.28 -2.11 -20.35
CA LYS A 171 23.79 -1.64 -21.65
C LYS A 171 23.94 -2.76 -22.66
N ASP A 172 22.93 -3.60 -22.72
CA ASP A 172 22.95 -4.82 -23.52
C ASP A 172 22.08 -4.67 -24.75
N ILE A 173 22.53 -5.21 -25.87
CA ILE A 173 21.70 -5.30 -27.08
C ILE A 173 20.77 -6.50 -26.89
N ILE A 174 19.46 -6.25 -26.91
CA ILE A 174 18.46 -7.34 -26.90
C ILE A 174 18.34 -7.93 -28.30
N ASN A 175 18.28 -7.07 -29.32
CA ASN A 175 18.09 -7.48 -30.69
C ASN A 175 18.74 -6.47 -31.65
N ALA A 176 19.25 -6.94 -32.78
CA ALA A 176 19.63 -6.13 -33.93
C ALA A 176 19.04 -6.73 -35.22
N ALA A 177 17.89 -6.19 -35.65
CA ALA A 177 17.09 -6.69 -36.76
C ALA A 177 17.17 -5.75 -37.97
N THR A 178 16.97 -6.29 -39.17
CA THR A 178 16.97 -5.53 -40.41
C THR A 178 15.65 -4.78 -40.60
N ILE A 179 15.70 -3.51 -41.00
CA ILE A 179 14.52 -2.72 -41.34
C ILE A 179 13.95 -3.24 -42.68
N GLN A 180 12.82 -3.94 -42.62
CA GLN A 180 12.18 -4.56 -43.80
C GLN A 180 11.14 -3.67 -44.49
N GLY A 181 10.74 -2.56 -43.87
CA GLY A 181 9.73 -1.66 -44.42
C GLY A 181 9.79 -0.26 -43.80
N THR A 182 9.07 0.66 -44.41
CA THR A 182 8.90 2.02 -43.87
C THR A 182 7.73 2.05 -42.90
N PHE A 183 7.99 2.35 -41.64
CA PHE A 183 6.99 2.39 -40.58
C PHE A 183 7.17 3.62 -39.70
N SER A 184 6.08 4.08 -39.09
CA SER A 184 6.06 5.25 -38.21
C SER A 184 5.91 4.84 -36.74
N ASN A 185 4.70 4.84 -36.22
CA ASN A 185 4.39 4.64 -34.82
C ASN A 185 4.28 3.16 -34.42
N ARG A 186 3.99 2.24 -35.34
CA ARG A 186 3.77 0.83 -35.02
C ARG A 186 4.79 -0.06 -35.72
N PHE A 187 5.44 -0.92 -34.95
CA PHE A 187 6.37 -1.93 -35.47
C PHE A 187 6.46 -3.13 -34.52
N GLN A 188 7.18 -4.16 -34.92
CA GLN A 188 7.33 -5.40 -34.17
C GLN A 188 8.81 -5.71 -33.96
N ILE A 189 9.15 -6.18 -32.77
CA ILE A 189 10.46 -6.77 -32.45
C ILE A 189 10.30 -8.28 -32.50
N THR A 190 11.02 -8.94 -33.40
CA THR A 190 11.11 -10.40 -33.54
C THR A 190 12.40 -10.92 -32.90
N GLY A 191 12.72 -12.22 -33.00
CA GLY A 191 14.00 -12.77 -32.53
C GLY A 191 14.15 -12.79 -31.00
N ILE A 192 13.05 -13.00 -30.28
CA ILE A 192 13.01 -13.16 -28.83
C ILE A 192 13.00 -14.66 -28.52
N ASP A 193 13.83 -15.12 -27.58
CA ASP A 193 14.10 -16.54 -27.34
C ASP A 193 12.88 -17.32 -26.84
N SER A 194 11.96 -16.66 -26.11
CA SER A 194 10.78 -17.34 -25.57
C SER A 194 9.56 -16.43 -25.45
N ALA A 195 8.37 -17.04 -25.45
CA ALA A 195 7.11 -16.34 -25.15
C ALA A 195 7.11 -15.67 -23.77
N ARG A 196 7.84 -16.25 -22.80
CA ARG A 196 8.00 -15.67 -21.46
C ARG A 196 8.84 -14.40 -21.49
N GLU A 197 9.94 -14.41 -22.22
CA GLU A 197 10.79 -13.23 -22.38
C GLU A 197 10.07 -12.12 -23.17
N ALA A 198 9.29 -12.47 -24.20
CA ALA A 198 8.47 -11.50 -24.92
C ALA A 198 7.42 -10.84 -24.01
N ARG A 199 6.75 -11.61 -23.13
CA ARG A 199 5.83 -11.06 -22.11
C ARG A 199 6.54 -10.13 -21.13
N ASN A 200 7.70 -10.54 -20.62
CA ASN A 200 8.49 -9.74 -19.68
C ASN A 200 8.96 -8.44 -20.32
N LEU A 201 9.49 -8.50 -21.54
CA LEU A 201 9.90 -7.32 -22.28
C LEU A 201 8.69 -6.41 -22.50
N ALA A 202 7.57 -6.91 -23.04
CA ALA A 202 6.36 -6.11 -23.25
C ALA A 202 5.87 -5.42 -21.96
N LEU A 203 5.93 -6.11 -20.82
CA LEU A 203 5.62 -5.53 -19.51
C LEU A 203 6.58 -4.39 -19.16
N LEU A 204 7.89 -4.61 -19.28
CA LEU A 204 8.91 -3.58 -19.02
C LEU A 204 8.76 -2.36 -19.95
N LEU A 205 8.32 -2.57 -21.19
CA LEU A 205 8.09 -1.49 -22.17
C LEU A 205 6.82 -0.69 -21.88
N ARG A 206 5.72 -1.34 -21.50
CA ARG A 206 4.49 -0.65 -21.07
C ARG A 206 4.66 0.09 -19.75
N ALA A 207 5.46 -0.50 -18.86
CA ALA A 207 5.75 0.05 -17.54
C ALA A 207 6.40 1.44 -17.59
N GLY A 208 7.07 1.78 -18.70
CA GLY A 208 7.73 3.07 -18.90
C GLY A 208 9.03 3.23 -18.10
N SER A 209 9.76 4.31 -18.40
CA SER A 209 10.97 4.68 -17.69
C SER A 209 10.65 5.29 -16.32
N LEU A 210 11.55 5.07 -15.35
CA LEU A 210 11.56 5.86 -14.12
C LEU A 210 12.37 7.14 -14.38
N SER A 211 11.83 8.30 -14.00
CA SER A 211 12.51 9.59 -14.14
C SER A 211 13.76 9.72 -13.26
N ALA A 212 13.83 8.94 -12.19
CA ALA A 212 15.01 8.83 -11.34
C ALA A 212 15.10 7.40 -10.78
N PRO A 213 16.33 6.87 -10.57
CA PRO A 213 16.50 5.58 -9.90
C PRO A 213 15.85 5.59 -8.52
N ILE A 214 15.08 4.54 -8.22
CA ILE A 214 14.46 4.34 -6.91
C ILE A 214 15.21 3.27 -6.14
N GLU A 215 15.20 3.41 -4.82
CA GLU A 215 15.83 2.47 -3.91
C GLU A 215 14.82 2.00 -2.88
N ILE A 216 14.86 0.70 -2.57
CA ILE A 216 14.05 0.10 -1.51
C ILE A 216 14.73 0.39 -0.17
N ILE A 217 14.10 1.22 0.65
CA ILE A 217 14.63 1.64 1.96
C ILE A 217 14.21 0.69 3.08
N GLU A 218 12.95 0.22 3.03
CA GLU A 218 12.37 -0.67 4.03
C GLU A 218 11.43 -1.64 3.32
N GLU A 219 11.42 -2.90 3.79
CA GLU A 219 10.48 -3.91 3.32
C GLU A 219 9.79 -4.59 4.49
N ARG A 220 8.49 -4.82 4.34
CA ARG A 220 7.71 -5.65 5.25
C ARG A 220 6.80 -6.53 4.42
N THR A 221 6.90 -7.83 4.62
CA THR A 221 6.01 -8.81 4.00
C THR A 221 5.19 -9.45 5.10
N ILE A 222 3.86 -9.33 4.99
CA ILE A 222 2.92 -10.00 5.87
C ILE A 222 2.23 -11.05 5.01
N GLY A 223 2.43 -12.32 5.36
CA GLY A 223 1.77 -13.42 4.66
C GLY A 223 0.25 -13.36 4.84
N PRO A 224 -0.57 -13.70 3.82
CA PRO A 224 -2.03 -13.70 3.93
C PRO A 224 -2.54 -14.59 5.08
N SER A 225 -1.91 -15.74 5.30
CA SER A 225 -2.26 -16.67 6.38
C SER A 225 -2.00 -16.08 7.76
N LEU A 226 -0.85 -15.40 7.96
CA LEU A 226 -0.52 -14.71 9.21
C LEU A 226 -1.48 -13.54 9.46
N GLY A 227 -1.89 -12.82 8.42
CA GLY A 227 -2.88 -11.75 8.53
C GLY A 227 -4.25 -12.28 8.98
N ALA A 228 -4.75 -13.32 8.31
CA ALA A 228 -6.03 -13.95 8.63
C ALA A 228 -6.05 -14.55 10.04
N ASP A 229 -5.02 -15.31 10.41
CA ASP A 229 -4.89 -15.94 11.73
C ASP A 229 -4.84 -14.89 12.86
N ASN A 230 -4.15 -13.76 12.64
CA ASN A 230 -4.12 -12.68 13.61
C ASN A 230 -5.48 -11.97 13.77
N ILE A 231 -6.23 -11.78 12.67
CA ILE A 231 -7.57 -11.18 12.73
C ILE A 231 -8.52 -12.13 13.46
N GLU A 232 -8.49 -13.42 13.14
CA GLU A 232 -9.32 -14.44 13.78
C GLU A 232 -9.04 -14.51 15.29
N LYS A 233 -7.78 -14.66 15.69
CA LYS A 233 -7.36 -14.66 17.10
C LYS A 233 -7.72 -13.35 17.80
N GLY A 234 -7.61 -12.22 17.10
CA GLY A 234 -8.00 -10.91 17.62
C GLY A 234 -9.50 -10.82 17.92
N VAL A 235 -10.35 -11.28 17.00
CA VAL A 235 -11.81 -11.32 17.19
C VAL A 235 -12.19 -12.28 18.33
N ILE A 236 -11.59 -13.46 18.38
CA ILE A 236 -11.80 -14.41 19.49
C ILE A 236 -11.41 -13.78 20.82
N SER A 237 -10.29 -13.05 20.88
CA SER A 237 -9.84 -12.36 22.10
C SER A 237 -10.83 -11.29 22.57
N VAL A 238 -11.40 -10.51 21.63
CA VAL A 238 -12.47 -9.55 21.96
C VAL A 238 -13.69 -10.26 22.53
N ILE A 239 -14.17 -11.32 21.88
CA ILE A 239 -15.37 -12.05 22.31
C ILE A 239 -15.16 -12.67 23.71
N VAL A 240 -14.04 -13.35 23.93
CA VAL A 240 -13.71 -13.98 25.21
C VAL A 240 -13.58 -12.92 26.31
N GLY A 241 -12.84 -11.83 26.05
CA GLY A 241 -12.70 -10.72 27.00
C GLY A 241 -14.04 -10.05 27.32
N PHE A 242 -14.89 -9.86 26.31
CA PHE A 242 -16.23 -9.30 26.46
C PHE A 242 -17.11 -10.18 27.34
N VAL A 243 -17.13 -11.50 27.13
CA VAL A 243 -17.90 -12.44 27.96
C VAL A 243 -17.43 -12.41 29.42
N PHE A 244 -16.13 -12.37 29.67
CA PHE A 244 -15.60 -12.25 31.04
C PHE A 244 -16.03 -10.95 31.72
N VAL A 245 -16.00 -9.84 30.99
CA VAL A 245 -16.48 -8.54 31.47
C VAL A 245 -17.97 -8.59 31.82
N LEU A 246 -18.81 -9.14 30.93
CA LEU A 246 -20.26 -9.25 31.18
C LEU A 246 -20.54 -10.09 32.43
N PHE A 247 -19.82 -11.19 32.60
CA PHE A 247 -19.94 -12.06 33.77
C PHE A 247 -19.51 -11.32 35.05
N PHE A 248 -18.36 -10.64 35.03
CA PHE A 248 -17.89 -9.85 36.17
C PHE A 248 -18.90 -8.78 36.58
N MET A 249 -19.45 -8.03 35.63
CA MET A 249 -20.43 -6.98 35.90
C MET A 249 -21.72 -7.53 36.50
N LEU A 250 -22.20 -8.67 35.98
CA LEU A 250 -23.41 -9.33 36.48
C LEU A 250 -23.22 -9.82 37.93
N VAL A 251 -22.08 -10.45 38.23
CA VAL A 251 -21.78 -10.95 39.59
C VAL A 251 -21.58 -9.81 40.58
N ARG A 252 -20.84 -8.76 40.20
CA ARG A 252 -20.45 -7.68 41.11
C ARG A 252 -21.55 -6.66 41.37
N TYR A 253 -22.33 -6.30 40.35
CA TYR A 253 -23.30 -5.18 40.41
C TYR A 253 -24.75 -5.62 40.20
N ARG A 254 -25.04 -6.93 40.12
CA ARG A 254 -26.38 -7.52 40.01
C ARG A 254 -27.26 -6.83 38.95
N VAL A 255 -28.30 -6.09 39.37
CA VAL A 255 -29.26 -5.43 38.47
C VAL A 255 -28.59 -4.28 37.71
N PHE A 256 -27.75 -3.49 38.38
CA PHE A 256 -26.97 -2.43 37.71
C PHE A 256 -25.94 -3.04 36.74
N GLY A 257 -25.37 -4.18 37.10
CA GLY A 257 -24.55 -5.00 36.21
C GLY A 257 -25.27 -5.41 34.93
N MET A 258 -26.54 -5.81 35.04
CA MET A 258 -27.35 -6.16 33.86
C MET A 258 -27.63 -4.94 32.96
N VAL A 259 -27.85 -3.76 33.54
CA VAL A 259 -27.97 -2.51 32.76
C VAL A 259 -26.66 -2.17 32.05
N ALA A 260 -25.53 -2.27 32.74
CA ALA A 260 -24.21 -2.07 32.14
C ALA A 260 -23.97 -3.04 30.99
N ASN A 261 -24.35 -4.31 31.14
CA ASN A 261 -24.20 -5.33 30.10
C ASN A 261 -24.99 -4.98 28.82
N ILE A 262 -26.21 -4.45 28.97
CA ILE A 262 -27.02 -3.97 27.84
C ILE A 262 -26.33 -2.77 27.17
N ALA A 263 -25.87 -1.79 27.97
CA ALA A 263 -25.18 -0.61 27.46
C ALA A 263 -23.87 -0.97 26.73
N LEU A 264 -23.05 -1.87 27.30
CA LEU A 264 -21.82 -2.40 26.72
C LEU A 264 -22.05 -3.15 25.42
N THR A 265 -23.08 -4.00 25.37
CA THR A 265 -23.44 -4.73 24.14
C THR A 265 -23.87 -3.76 23.04
N LEU A 266 -24.71 -2.78 23.39
CA LEU A 266 -25.14 -1.76 22.45
C LEU A 266 -23.97 -0.88 21.98
N ASN A 267 -22.99 -0.61 22.84
CA ASN A 267 -21.76 0.10 22.48
C ASN A 267 -20.98 -0.67 21.41
N LEU A 268 -20.75 -1.97 21.62
CA LEU A 268 -20.02 -2.80 20.64
C LEU A 268 -20.75 -2.85 19.29
N VAL A 269 -22.08 -3.00 19.30
CA VAL A 269 -22.90 -2.96 18.09
C VAL A 269 -22.78 -1.61 17.38
N MET A 270 -22.81 -0.49 18.12
CA MET A 270 -22.66 0.84 17.52
C MET A 270 -21.27 1.06 16.92
N ILE A 271 -20.19 0.58 17.56
CA ILE A 271 -18.84 0.66 17.00
C ILE A 271 -18.79 -0.04 15.64
N VAL A 272 -19.29 -1.28 15.56
CA VAL A 272 -19.32 -2.05 14.31
C VAL A 272 -20.21 -1.37 13.26
N ALA A 273 -21.37 -0.85 13.67
CA ALA A 273 -22.29 -0.15 12.77
C ALA A 273 -21.65 1.11 12.17
N VAL A 274 -20.99 1.94 12.98
CA VAL A 274 -20.33 3.17 12.52
C VAL A 274 -19.13 2.85 11.63
N LEU A 275 -18.32 1.84 11.98
CA LEU A 275 -17.21 1.39 11.12
C LEU A 275 -17.72 0.92 9.76
N SER A 276 -18.83 0.18 9.73
CA SER A 276 -19.46 -0.28 8.50
C SER A 276 -20.01 0.88 7.66
N LEU A 277 -20.62 1.89 8.29
CA LEU A 277 -21.13 3.08 7.61
C LEU A 277 -20.01 3.92 6.98
N LEU A 278 -18.86 4.00 7.65
CA LEU A 278 -17.70 4.74 7.18
C LEU A 278 -16.80 3.92 6.24
N GLN A 279 -17.16 2.67 5.92
CA GLN A 279 -16.35 1.71 5.16
C GLN A 279 -14.91 1.61 5.70
N ALA A 280 -14.73 1.76 7.01
CA ALA A 280 -13.43 1.72 7.64
C ALA A 280 -12.94 0.27 7.74
N THR A 281 -11.68 0.02 7.33
CA THR A 281 -11.10 -1.32 7.38
C THR A 281 -10.78 -1.74 8.82
N LEU A 282 -11.30 -2.90 9.23
CA LEU A 282 -10.94 -3.50 10.52
C LEU A 282 -9.55 -4.15 10.43
N THR A 283 -8.57 -3.54 11.08
CA THR A 283 -7.18 -4.02 11.14
C THR A 283 -6.87 -4.59 12.52
N LEU A 284 -5.75 -5.32 12.68
CA LEU A 284 -5.34 -5.84 13.98
C LEU A 284 -5.19 -4.73 15.05
N PRO A 285 -4.58 -3.57 14.77
CA PRO A 285 -4.61 -2.46 15.73
C PRO A 285 -6.01 -1.88 15.92
N GLY A 286 -6.86 -1.88 14.90
CA GLY A 286 -8.28 -1.53 15.07
C GLY A 286 -8.99 -2.42 16.10
N ILE A 287 -8.73 -3.74 16.07
CA ILE A 287 -9.24 -4.70 17.07
C ILE A 287 -8.71 -4.35 18.46
N ALA A 288 -7.43 -4.00 18.60
CA ALA A 288 -6.87 -3.54 19.88
C ALA A 288 -7.56 -2.27 20.39
N GLY A 289 -7.93 -1.35 19.49
CA GLY A 289 -8.74 -0.17 19.80
C GLY A 289 -10.10 -0.55 20.36
N ILE A 290 -10.79 -1.53 19.76
CA ILE A 290 -12.06 -2.06 20.26
C ILE A 290 -11.89 -2.65 21.67
N VAL A 291 -10.86 -3.49 21.89
CA VAL A 291 -10.59 -4.07 23.23
C VAL A 291 -10.41 -2.97 24.28
N LEU A 292 -9.61 -1.95 23.95
CA LEU A 292 -9.35 -0.82 24.84
C LEU A 292 -10.64 -0.02 25.14
N THR A 293 -11.45 0.25 24.12
CA THR A 293 -12.75 0.90 24.29
C THR A 293 -13.70 0.08 25.16
N VAL A 294 -13.77 -1.24 24.96
CA VAL A 294 -14.62 -2.10 25.80
C VAL A 294 -14.21 -1.98 27.26
N GLY A 295 -12.90 -2.00 27.57
CA GLY A 295 -12.40 -1.78 28.93
C GLY A 295 -12.82 -0.42 29.51
N MET A 296 -12.63 0.66 28.76
CA MET A 296 -13.03 2.01 29.20
C MET A 296 -14.55 2.19 29.35
N ALA A 297 -15.35 1.53 28.50
CA ALA A 297 -16.81 1.56 28.61
C ALA A 297 -17.33 0.88 29.88
N VAL A 298 -16.62 -0.14 30.37
CA VAL A 298 -16.93 -0.75 31.68
C VAL A 298 -16.62 0.22 32.81
N ASP A 299 -15.45 0.84 32.76
CA ASP A 299 -14.98 1.79 33.79
C ASP A 299 -15.96 2.96 33.98
N ALA A 300 -16.48 3.51 32.88
CA ALA A 300 -17.51 4.55 32.92
C ALA A 300 -18.79 4.11 33.66
N ASN A 301 -19.26 2.87 33.42
CA ASN A 301 -20.43 2.34 34.12
C ASN A 301 -20.13 2.07 35.60
N VAL A 302 -18.95 1.53 35.92
CA VAL A 302 -18.50 1.29 37.30
C VAL A 302 -18.43 2.61 38.08
N LEU A 303 -17.84 3.66 37.51
CA LEU A 303 -17.72 4.96 38.15
C LEU A 303 -19.10 5.55 38.49
N ILE A 304 -20.07 5.45 37.56
CA ILE A 304 -21.46 5.87 37.81
C ILE A 304 -22.04 5.09 38.98
N PHE A 305 -21.86 3.77 39.01
CA PHE A 305 -22.44 2.92 40.05
C PHE A 305 -21.86 3.19 41.42
N GLU A 306 -20.53 3.34 41.53
CA GLU A 306 -19.88 3.70 42.79
C GLU A 306 -20.31 5.10 43.25
N ARG A 307 -20.44 6.06 42.33
CA ARG A 307 -20.91 7.40 42.69
C ARG A 307 -22.36 7.39 43.18
N ILE A 308 -23.23 6.59 42.56
CA ILE A 308 -24.60 6.38 43.05
C ILE A 308 -24.58 5.74 44.44
N LYS A 309 -23.71 4.74 44.68
CA LYS A 309 -23.52 4.08 45.98
C LYS A 309 -23.10 5.06 47.07
N GLU A 310 -22.18 5.96 46.75
CA GLU A 310 -21.72 7.02 47.66
C GLU A 310 -22.85 8.01 47.99
N GLU A 311 -23.63 8.44 47.00
CA GLU A 311 -24.76 9.36 47.20
C GLU A 311 -25.91 8.74 48.00
N LEU A 312 -26.10 7.41 47.92
CA LEU A 312 -27.05 6.67 48.76
C LEU A 312 -26.61 6.60 50.22
N GLY A 313 -25.30 6.52 50.47
CA GLY A 313 -24.75 6.59 51.83
C GLY A 313 -24.98 7.97 52.47
N ALA A 314 -24.99 9.03 51.65
CA ALA A 314 -25.19 10.40 52.10
C ALA A 314 -26.66 10.88 52.12
N ASN A 315 -27.55 10.25 51.34
CA ASN A 315 -28.96 10.65 51.20
C ASN A 315 -29.93 9.47 51.28
N SER A 316 -31.04 9.62 51.99
CA SER A 316 -32.08 8.58 52.09
C SER A 316 -32.97 8.46 50.85
N ASN A 317 -32.93 9.42 49.91
CA ASN A 317 -33.75 9.41 48.70
C ASN A 317 -33.00 8.80 47.52
N ILE A 318 -33.41 7.59 47.14
CA ILE A 318 -32.86 6.79 46.04
C ILE A 318 -32.86 7.53 44.70
N GLN A 319 -33.95 8.21 44.34
CA GLN A 319 -34.05 8.91 43.05
C GLN A 319 -33.06 10.08 42.99
N LYS A 320 -32.93 10.81 44.10
CA LYS A 320 -32.00 11.93 44.21
C LYS A 320 -30.55 11.46 44.18
N ALA A 321 -30.26 10.31 44.79
CA ALA A 321 -28.93 9.70 44.74
C ALA A 321 -28.55 9.25 43.32
N ILE A 322 -29.49 8.66 42.57
CA ILE A 322 -29.28 8.29 41.17
C ILE A 322 -29.00 9.54 40.33
N SER A 323 -29.84 10.58 40.39
CA SER A 323 -29.63 11.79 39.60
C SER A 323 -28.32 12.49 39.94
N SER A 324 -28.03 12.66 41.23
CA SER A 324 -26.77 13.28 41.71
C SER A 324 -25.55 12.46 41.29
N GLY A 325 -25.64 11.13 41.36
CA GLY A 325 -24.58 10.22 40.96
C GLY A 325 -24.23 10.35 39.47
N TYR A 326 -25.24 10.38 38.60
CA TYR A 326 -25.04 10.60 37.17
C TYR A 326 -24.44 11.98 36.86
N ASP A 327 -24.97 13.04 37.47
CA ASP A 327 -24.52 14.41 37.18
C ASP A 327 -23.06 14.63 37.62
N LYS A 328 -22.65 14.04 38.74
CA LYS A 328 -21.25 14.08 39.22
C LYS A 328 -20.33 13.18 38.40
N ALA A 329 -20.76 11.97 38.06
CA ALA A 329 -19.97 11.04 37.26
C ALA A 329 -19.76 11.54 35.82
N LEU A 330 -20.73 12.28 35.25
CA LEU A 330 -20.66 12.81 33.89
C LEU A 330 -19.42 13.67 33.67
N LEU A 331 -19.10 14.58 34.61
CA LEU A 331 -17.92 15.44 34.49
C LEU A 331 -16.63 14.63 34.45
N THR A 332 -16.46 13.68 35.38
CA THR A 332 -15.27 12.83 35.44
C THR A 332 -15.13 11.94 34.21
N ILE A 333 -16.23 11.37 33.72
CA ILE A 333 -16.25 10.54 32.50
C ILE A 333 -15.93 11.37 31.27
N ALA A 334 -16.50 12.57 31.17
CA ALA A 334 -16.23 13.49 30.07
C ALA A 334 -14.76 13.90 30.05
N ASP A 335 -14.18 14.30 31.19
CA ASP A 335 -12.78 14.72 31.26
C ASP A 335 -11.80 13.61 30.81
N ALA A 336 -12.01 12.38 31.30
CA ALA A 336 -11.18 11.23 30.93
C ALA A 336 -11.30 10.88 29.43
N ASN A 337 -12.53 10.87 28.91
CA ASN A 337 -12.79 10.50 27.51
C ASN A 337 -12.39 11.60 26.53
N ILE A 338 -12.60 12.88 26.85
CA ILE A 338 -12.19 14.01 26.00
C ILE A 338 -10.67 14.03 25.85
N THR A 339 -9.94 13.82 26.94
CA THR A 339 -8.46 13.73 26.88
C THR A 339 -8.01 12.60 25.95
N THR A 340 -8.64 11.44 26.05
CA THR A 340 -8.34 10.28 25.19
C THR A 340 -8.77 10.53 23.74
N LEU A 341 -9.88 11.24 23.52
CA LEU A 341 -10.35 11.63 22.20
C LEU A 341 -9.36 12.58 21.51
N ILE A 342 -8.81 13.55 22.24
CA ILE A 342 -7.76 14.44 21.73
C ILE A 342 -6.54 13.62 21.31
N ALA A 343 -6.08 12.68 22.14
CA ALA A 343 -4.98 11.79 21.79
C ALA A 343 -5.27 10.98 20.52
N SER A 344 -6.49 10.43 20.39
CA SER A 344 -6.91 9.69 19.20
C SER A 344 -6.92 10.55 17.93
N LEU A 345 -7.32 11.82 18.01
CA LEU A 345 -7.30 12.75 16.88
C LEU A 345 -5.87 13.10 16.44
N VAL A 346 -4.94 13.24 17.39
CA VAL A 346 -3.52 13.40 17.10
C VAL A 346 -2.96 12.16 16.41
N LEU A 347 -3.29 10.96 16.91
CA LEU A 347 -2.91 9.70 16.28
C LEU A 347 -3.51 9.53 14.88
N PHE A 348 -4.74 9.98 14.65
CA PHE A 348 -5.36 9.95 13.32
C PHE A 348 -4.66 10.91 12.34
N SER A 349 -4.31 12.12 12.81
CA SER A 349 -3.71 13.16 11.98
C SER A 349 -2.26 12.86 11.61
N PHE A 350 -1.45 12.40 12.56
CA PHE A 350 -0.01 12.17 12.38
C PHE A 350 0.37 10.70 12.24
N GLY A 351 -0.49 9.77 12.65
CA GLY A 351 -0.24 8.34 12.51
C GLY A 351 -0.22 7.91 11.04
N THR A 352 0.45 6.80 10.77
CA THR A 352 0.51 6.20 9.44
C THR A 352 0.05 4.74 9.49
N GLY A 353 -0.56 4.29 8.38
CA GLY A 353 -1.03 2.92 8.19
C GLY A 353 -1.81 2.36 9.41
N PRO A 354 -1.26 1.39 10.16
CA PRO A 354 -1.99 0.72 11.25
C PRO A 354 -2.39 1.65 12.42
N ILE A 355 -1.63 2.72 12.69
CA ILE A 355 -1.93 3.66 13.79
C ILE A 355 -3.22 4.45 13.49
N LYS A 356 -3.48 4.78 12.22
CA LYS A 356 -4.73 5.44 11.82
C LYS A 356 -5.93 4.53 12.05
N GLY A 357 -5.81 3.25 11.74
CA GLY A 357 -6.86 2.26 11.99
C GLY A 357 -7.24 2.18 13.47
N PHE A 358 -6.22 2.08 14.34
CA PHE A 358 -6.42 2.15 15.80
C PHE A 358 -7.10 3.46 16.25
N ALA A 359 -6.63 4.60 15.73
CA ALA A 359 -7.18 5.91 16.07
C ALA A 359 -8.67 6.03 15.73
N ILE A 360 -9.07 5.62 14.52
CA ILE A 360 -10.49 5.64 14.08
C ILE A 360 -11.36 4.80 15.02
N THR A 361 -10.94 3.56 15.31
CA THR A 361 -11.70 2.67 16.20
C THR A 361 -11.81 3.22 17.61
N LEU A 362 -10.73 3.83 18.12
CA LEU A 362 -10.70 4.44 19.45
C LEU A 362 -11.61 5.67 19.53
N SER A 363 -11.56 6.58 18.55
CA SER A 363 -12.39 7.79 18.52
C SER A 363 -13.87 7.44 18.47
N ILE A 364 -14.26 6.54 17.56
CA ILE A 364 -15.65 6.06 17.45
C ILE A 364 -16.08 5.43 18.77
N GLY A 365 -15.23 4.53 19.29
CA GLY A 365 -15.49 3.81 20.52
C GLY A 365 -15.72 4.70 21.74
N ILE A 366 -14.94 5.78 21.89
CA ILE A 366 -15.11 6.74 22.97
C ILE A 366 -16.45 7.47 22.85
N ILE A 367 -16.80 7.94 21.65
CA ILE A 367 -18.04 8.68 21.42
C ILE A 367 -19.26 7.79 21.69
N THR A 368 -19.26 6.56 21.16
CA THR A 368 -20.35 5.59 21.37
C THR A 368 -20.41 5.12 22.83
N SER A 369 -19.26 4.96 23.49
CA SER A 369 -19.16 4.62 24.92
C SER A 369 -19.80 5.70 25.79
N MET A 370 -19.44 6.98 25.60
CA MET A 370 -20.03 8.07 26.36
C MET A 370 -21.55 8.14 26.17
N PHE A 371 -22.03 7.97 24.94
CA PHE A 371 -23.46 7.93 24.65
C PHE A 371 -24.17 6.79 25.38
N THR A 372 -23.65 5.56 25.31
CA THR A 372 -24.26 4.40 25.97
C THR A 372 -24.20 4.48 27.49
N ALA A 373 -23.04 4.86 28.03
CA ALA A 373 -22.81 4.91 29.48
C ALA A 373 -23.53 6.07 30.17
N ILE A 374 -23.85 7.17 29.48
CA ILE A 374 -24.50 8.34 30.11
C ILE A 374 -26.00 8.38 29.79
N ILE A 375 -26.39 8.12 28.54
CA ILE A 375 -27.78 8.29 28.10
C ILE A 375 -28.54 6.97 28.22
N VAL A 376 -28.00 5.88 27.66
CA VAL A 376 -28.71 4.59 27.60
C VAL A 376 -28.82 3.95 28.99
N SER A 377 -27.73 3.90 29.74
CA SER A 377 -27.73 3.38 31.12
C SER A 377 -28.70 4.17 32.02
N ARG A 378 -28.69 5.51 31.96
CA ARG A 378 -29.56 6.40 32.73
C ARG A 378 -31.02 6.20 32.36
N ALA A 379 -31.32 6.08 31.07
CA ALA A 379 -32.68 5.81 30.60
C ALA A 379 -33.20 4.46 31.10
N ILE A 380 -32.37 3.41 31.08
CA ILE A 380 -32.77 2.08 31.57
C ILE A 380 -32.94 2.10 33.09
N ILE A 381 -32.00 2.68 33.84
CA ILE A 381 -32.08 2.77 35.31
C ILE A 381 -33.30 3.59 35.73
N ASN A 382 -33.53 4.76 35.12
CA ASN A 382 -34.72 5.57 35.40
C ASN A 382 -36.01 4.84 35.01
N LYS A 383 -36.01 3.97 33.98
CA LYS A 383 -37.19 3.17 33.64
C LYS A 383 -37.45 2.06 34.65
N ILE A 384 -36.42 1.42 35.19
CA ILE A 384 -36.55 0.32 36.16
C ILE A 384 -36.95 0.85 37.55
N TYR A 385 -36.33 1.96 37.96
CA TYR A 385 -36.44 2.52 39.31
C TYR A 385 -37.36 3.74 39.39
N GLY A 386 -37.71 4.40 38.28
CA GLY A 386 -38.55 5.59 38.28
C GLY A 386 -39.96 5.32 38.82
N GLY A 387 -40.37 6.13 39.80
CA GLY A 387 -41.72 6.09 40.37
C GLY A 387 -41.98 5.00 41.42
N LYS A 388 -40.96 4.25 41.87
CA LYS A 388 -41.10 3.26 42.95
C LYS A 388 -40.43 3.77 44.23
N ASP A 389 -41.18 3.77 45.34
CA ASP A 389 -40.63 3.89 46.69
C ASP A 389 -39.96 2.57 47.06
N LEU A 390 -38.67 2.47 46.75
CA LEU A 390 -37.86 1.31 47.09
C LEU A 390 -37.14 1.58 48.41
N GLN A 391 -37.12 0.58 49.30
CA GLN A 391 -36.40 0.66 50.58
C GLN A 391 -34.95 0.17 50.44
N GLU A 392 -34.61 -0.58 49.38
CA GLU A 392 -33.25 -1.08 49.11
C GLU A 392 -32.91 -1.10 47.61
N LEU A 393 -31.65 -0.81 47.29
CA LEU A 393 -31.08 -0.93 45.94
C LEU A 393 -30.18 -2.17 45.86
N SER A 394 -30.44 -3.00 44.86
CA SER A 394 -29.58 -4.13 44.52
C SER A 394 -28.37 -3.67 43.68
N ILE A 395 -27.41 -2.99 44.32
CA ILE A 395 -26.11 -2.57 43.73
C ILE A 395 -24.96 -3.35 44.35
#